data_AF-A0AAD8M2C2-F1
#
_entry.id   AF-A0AAD8M2C2-F1
#
_cell.length_a   1.000
_cell.length_b   1.000
_cell.length_c   1.000
_cell.angle_alpha   90.00
_cell.angle_beta   90.00
_cell.angle_gamma   90.00
#
_symmetry.space_group_name_H-M   'P 1'
#
loop_
_entity.id
_entity.type
_entity.pdbx_description
1 polymer ?
#
loop_
_entity_poly.entity_id
_entity_poly.type
_entity_poly.pdbx_seq_one_letter_code
_entity_poly.pdbx_strand_id
1 'polypeptide(L)'
;MRLNKGKSEVEIDKFKEFAKWVLDIGDGKVSVPYSDVSEFVEDEILVPPEFCDLTNVNSVDNMISSTYPSFEENCRDPSYLSERAILTPTNQTVGHLNALILEKVFG
;
A
#
# COMPACT_ATOMS: atom_id res chain seq x y z
N MET A 1 5.46 -4.63 -9.15
CA MET A 1 4.51 -5.54 -8.46
C MET A 1 3.64 -6.20 -9.50
N ARG A 2 3.41 -7.52 -9.45
CA ARG A 2 2.41 -8.16 -10.31
C ARG A 2 1.09 -8.18 -9.55
N LEU A 3 0.12 -7.47 -10.10
CA LEU A 3 -1.23 -7.45 -9.59
C LEU A 3 -1.90 -8.80 -10.01
N ASN A 4 -1.98 -9.80 -9.11
CA ASN A 4 -2.59 -11.11 -9.35
C ASN A 4 -3.93 -11.31 -8.59
N LYS A 5 -4.89 -11.94 -9.29
CA LYS A 5 -6.30 -12.33 -9.00
C LYS A 5 -6.87 -12.08 -7.59
N GLY A 6 -7.95 -11.29 -7.55
CA GLY A 6 -8.92 -11.29 -6.43
C GLY A 6 -9.66 -12.63 -6.30
N LYS A 7 -10.24 -12.87 -5.11
CA LYS A 7 -10.96 -14.10 -4.76
C LYS A 7 -12.45 -14.04 -5.14
N SER A 8 -12.95 -12.84 -5.45
CA SER A 8 -14.32 -12.59 -5.93
C SER A 8 -14.32 -11.67 -7.14
N GLU A 9 -15.43 -11.64 -7.88
CA GLU A 9 -15.62 -10.74 -9.02
C GLU A 9 -15.49 -9.27 -8.60
N VAL A 10 -16.05 -8.91 -7.45
CA VAL A 10 -15.95 -7.56 -6.87
C VAL A 10 -14.51 -7.16 -6.56
N GLU A 11 -13.72 -8.06 -5.95
CA GLU A 11 -12.30 -7.80 -5.69
C GLU A 11 -11.50 -7.66 -6.97
N ILE A 12 -11.79 -8.50 -7.98
CA ILE A 12 -11.15 -8.44 -9.28
C ILE A 12 -11.41 -7.11 -9.96
N ASP A 13 -12.62 -6.56 -9.87
CA ASP A 13 -12.95 -5.28 -10.51
C ASP A 13 -12.30 -4.09 -9.80
N LYS A 14 -12.36 -4.01 -8.46
CA LYS A 14 -11.61 -3.01 -7.68
C LYS A 14 -10.13 -3.00 -8.01
N PHE A 15 -9.59 -4.19 -8.24
CA PHE A 15 -8.20 -4.35 -8.58
C PHE A 15 -7.84 -3.85 -9.98
N LYS A 16 -8.71 -4.09 -10.97
CA LYS A 16 -8.55 -3.50 -12.30
C LYS A 16 -8.63 -1.99 -12.25
N GLU A 17 -9.53 -1.43 -11.43
CA GLU A 17 -9.65 0.01 -11.23
C GLU A 17 -8.36 0.60 -10.65
N PHE A 18 -7.82 0.01 -9.58
CA PHE A 18 -6.54 0.43 -9.01
C PHE A 18 -5.38 0.31 -10.02
N ALA A 19 -5.29 -0.83 -10.72
CA ALA A 19 -4.25 -1.06 -11.73
C ALA A 19 -4.31 -0.02 -12.85
N LYS A 20 -5.51 0.29 -13.33
CA LYS A 20 -5.75 1.31 -14.35
C LYS A 20 -5.34 2.69 -13.84
N TRP A 21 -5.69 3.05 -12.61
CA TRP A 21 -5.32 4.33 -12.03
C TRP A 21 -3.79 4.49 -11.92
N VAL A 22 -3.07 3.46 -11.46
CA VAL A 22 -1.59 3.47 -11.43
C VAL A 22 -1.00 3.66 -12.84
N LEU A 23 -1.56 3.00 -13.85
CA LEU A 23 -1.14 3.18 -15.24
C LEU A 23 -1.43 4.59 -15.76
N ASP A 24 -2.61 5.13 -15.48
CA ASP A 24 -2.99 6.47 -15.90
C ASP A 24 -2.10 7.54 -15.24
N ILE A 25 -1.60 7.31 -14.01
CA ILE A 25 -0.56 8.18 -13.41
C ILE A 25 0.73 8.12 -14.22
N GLY A 26 1.23 6.92 -14.49
CA GLY A 26 2.48 6.73 -15.25
C GLY A 26 2.41 7.29 -16.68
N ASP A 27 1.23 7.28 -17.28
CA ASP A 27 0.95 7.86 -18.60
C ASP A 27 0.67 9.38 -18.56
N GLY A 28 0.63 10.01 -17.39
CA GLY A 28 0.29 11.43 -17.23
C GLY A 28 -1.15 11.79 -17.57
N LYS A 29 -2.08 10.82 -17.49
CA LYS A 29 -3.51 10.98 -17.81
C LYS A 29 -4.36 11.40 -16.61
N VAL A 30 -3.84 11.26 -15.40
CA VAL A 30 -4.55 11.69 -14.19
C VAL A 30 -4.45 13.20 -14.08
N SER A 31 -5.59 13.87 -14.26
CA SER A 31 -5.71 15.32 -14.08
C SER A 31 -5.56 15.71 -12.61
N VAL A 32 -4.83 16.79 -12.35
CA VAL A 32 -4.81 17.41 -11.03
C VAL A 32 -6.18 18.02 -10.68
N PRO A 33 -6.62 17.95 -9.41
CA PRO A 33 -8.00 18.30 -9.02
C PRO A 33 -8.25 19.82 -8.95
N TYR A 34 -7.21 20.64 -9.03
CA TYR A 34 -7.29 22.06 -8.70
C TYR A 34 -7.24 22.93 -9.97
N SER A 35 -8.19 23.85 -10.06
CA SER A 35 -8.29 24.85 -11.13
C SER A 35 -7.23 25.95 -11.04
N ASP A 36 -6.49 26.03 -9.92
CA ASP A 36 -5.48 27.04 -9.66
C ASP A 36 -4.08 26.42 -9.70
N VAL A 37 -3.44 26.56 -10.86
CA VAL A 37 -2.11 26.04 -11.21
C VAL A 37 -0.97 26.79 -10.51
N SER A 38 -1.28 27.78 -9.66
CA SER A 38 -0.29 28.66 -9.03
C SER A 38 0.37 28.09 -7.77
N GLU A 39 -0.17 27.01 -7.19
CA GLU A 39 0.33 26.39 -5.95
C GLU A 39 0.94 24.98 -6.14
N PHE A 40 0.99 24.44 -7.37
CA PHE A 40 1.38 23.05 -7.59
C PHE A 40 2.86 22.86 -7.94
N VAL A 41 3.43 21.75 -7.43
CA VAL A 41 4.71 21.19 -7.88
C VAL A 41 4.38 20.04 -8.84
N GLU A 42 5.03 19.95 -10.01
CA GLU A 42 4.76 18.94 -11.05
C GLU A 42 4.79 17.48 -10.56
N ASP A 43 5.33 17.23 -9.36
CA ASP A 43 5.58 15.91 -8.79
C ASP A 43 4.49 15.42 -7.83
N GLU A 44 3.38 16.14 -7.67
CA GLU A 44 2.30 15.76 -6.75
C GLU A 44 1.16 14.99 -7.44
N ILE A 45 0.61 13.99 -6.74
CA ILE A 45 -0.55 13.21 -7.18
C ILE A 45 -1.65 13.20 -6.11
N LEU A 46 -2.91 13.17 -6.54
CA LEU A 46 -4.02 12.88 -5.65
C LEU A 46 -4.32 11.38 -5.67
N VAL A 47 -4.17 10.72 -4.50
CA VAL A 47 -4.60 9.34 -4.32
C VAL A 47 -6.11 9.31 -4.03
N PRO A 48 -6.92 8.59 -4.83
CA PRO A 48 -8.35 8.46 -4.60
C PRO A 48 -8.66 7.91 -3.19
N PRO A 49 -9.60 8.52 -2.44
CA PRO A 49 -9.95 8.09 -1.08
C PRO A 49 -10.33 6.61 -0.96
N GLU A 50 -10.90 6.01 -2.00
CA GLU A 50 -11.28 4.60 -2.06
C GLU A 50 -10.09 3.64 -2.03
N PHE A 51 -8.88 4.12 -2.33
CA PHE A 51 -7.63 3.36 -2.21
C PHE A 51 -6.95 3.57 -0.85
N CYS A 52 -7.46 4.50 -0.04
CA CYS A 52 -6.90 4.86 1.24
C CYS A 52 -7.71 4.23 2.38
N ASP A 53 -7.01 3.74 3.39
CA ASP A 53 -7.62 3.44 4.68
C ASP A 53 -7.71 4.73 5.49
N LEU A 54 -8.89 5.38 5.43
CA LEU A 54 -9.17 6.64 6.13
C LEU A 54 -9.86 6.43 7.48
N THR A 55 -10.22 5.19 7.83
CA THR A 55 -10.95 4.90 9.07
C THR A 55 -10.00 4.56 10.21
N ASN A 56 -8.86 3.96 9.90
CA ASN A 56 -7.84 3.61 10.88
C ASN A 56 -6.83 4.73 11.09
N VAL A 57 -6.22 4.74 12.27
CA VAL A 57 -5.08 5.62 12.56
C VAL A 57 -3.93 5.24 11.64
N ASN A 58 -3.31 6.25 11.02
CA ASN A 58 -2.11 6.07 10.21
C ASN A 58 -0.89 5.78 11.11
N SER A 59 -0.74 4.53 11.55
CA SER A 59 0.36 4.06 12.38
C SER A 59 1.04 2.84 11.77
N VAL A 60 2.33 2.68 12.06
CA VAL A 60 3.09 1.50 11.62
C VAL A 60 2.50 0.21 12.21
N ASP A 61 2.07 0.23 13.48
CA ASP A 61 1.43 -0.93 14.10
C ASP A 61 0.15 -1.36 13.37
N ASN A 62 -0.67 -0.40 12.91
CA ASN A 62 -1.87 -0.71 12.13
C ASN A 62 -1.52 -1.29 10.75
N MET A 63 -0.49 -0.77 10.09
CA MET A 63 0.00 -1.33 8.82
C MET A 63 0.51 -2.77 9.00
N ILE A 64 1.28 -3.02 10.06
CA ILE A 64 1.80 -4.36 10.37
C ILE A 64 0.66 -5.32 10.69
N SER A 65 -0.25 -4.96 11.60
CA SER A 65 -1.34 -5.85 12.03
C SER A 65 -2.37 -6.14 10.93
N SER A 66 -2.66 -5.17 10.06
CA SER A 66 -3.54 -5.37 8.91
C SER A 66 -2.90 -6.25 7.82
N THR A 67 -1.60 -6.07 7.57
CA THR A 67 -0.88 -6.84 6.54
C THR A 67 -0.51 -8.24 7.03
N TYR A 68 -0.10 -8.36 8.29
CA TYR A 68 0.37 -9.57 8.96
C TYR A 68 -0.52 -9.91 10.17
N PRO A 69 -1.75 -10.39 9.93
CA PRO A 69 -2.63 -10.83 11.01
C PRO A 69 -2.05 -12.07 11.71
N SER A 70 -2.14 -12.13 13.04
CA SER A 70 -1.56 -13.20 13.88
C SER A 70 -0.07 -13.43 13.59
N PHE A 71 0.70 -12.35 13.49
CA PHE A 71 2.11 -12.41 13.11
C PHE A 71 2.94 -13.32 14.03
N GLU A 72 2.75 -13.24 15.35
CA GLU A 72 3.48 -14.03 16.35
C GLU A 72 3.36 -15.54 16.12
N GLU A 73 2.19 -15.99 15.67
CA GLU A 73 1.90 -17.40 15.38
C GLU A 73 2.50 -17.86 14.04
N ASN A 74 2.57 -16.95 13.06
CA ASN A 74 2.86 -17.28 11.66
C ASN A 74 4.22 -16.77 11.17
N CYS A 75 5.00 -16.06 12.00
CA CYS A 75 6.28 -15.44 11.61
C CYS A 75 7.35 -16.45 11.16
N ARG A 76 7.15 -17.75 11.41
CA ARG A 76 8.03 -18.84 10.95
C ARG A 76 7.54 -19.56 9.71
N ASP A 77 6.35 -19.24 9.19
CA ASP A 77 5.81 -19.84 7.95
C ASP A 77 6.26 -19.01 6.72
N PRO A 78 7.13 -19.58 5.86
CA PRO A 78 7.59 -18.88 4.66
C PRO A 78 6.45 -18.54 3.69
N SER A 79 5.41 -19.37 3.60
CA SER A 79 4.28 -19.16 2.70
C SER A 79 3.49 -17.94 3.16
N TYR A 80 3.16 -17.88 4.45
CA TYR A 80 2.52 -16.73 5.07
C TYR A 80 3.28 -15.42 4.81
N LEU A 81 4.59 -15.41 5.02
CA LEU A 81 5.41 -14.22 4.81
C LEU A 81 5.51 -13.83 3.33
N SER A 82 5.64 -14.79 2.42
CA SER A 82 5.86 -14.53 0.98
C SER A 82 4.66 -13.93 0.24
N GLU A 83 3.46 -14.13 0.76
CA GLU A 83 2.21 -13.62 0.17
C GLU A 83 1.89 -12.18 0.60
N ARG A 84 2.70 -11.59 1.49
CA ARG A 84 2.42 -10.31 2.15
C ARG A 84 3.59 -9.35 1.96
N ALA A 85 3.30 -8.06 1.79
CA ALA A 85 4.31 -7.02 1.67
C ALA A 85 3.75 -5.66 2.07
N ILE A 86 4.57 -4.87 2.77
CA ILE A 86 4.35 -3.43 2.92
C ILE A 86 5.31 -2.74 1.96
N LEU A 87 4.76 -2.02 0.98
CA LEU A 87 5.55 -1.29 -0.01
C LEU A 87 5.68 0.16 0.43
N THR A 88 6.91 0.70 0.33
CA THR A 88 7.17 2.11 0.60
C THR A 88 8.03 2.70 -0.51
N PRO A 89 7.98 4.03 -0.74
CA PRO A 89 8.74 4.66 -1.81
C PRO A 89 10.27 4.59 -1.63
N THR A 90 10.77 4.47 -0.40
CA THR A 90 12.21 4.56 -0.10
C THR A 90 12.72 3.39 0.75
N ASN A 91 13.96 2.99 0.50
CA ASN A 91 14.63 1.96 1.29
C ASN A 91 14.85 2.37 2.75
N GLN A 92 14.93 3.67 3.04
CA GLN A 92 15.03 4.18 4.42
C GLN A 92 13.75 3.85 5.19
N THR A 93 12.58 4.10 4.60
CA THR A 93 11.29 3.75 5.20
C THR A 93 11.15 2.24 5.34
N VAL A 94 11.55 1.45 4.33
CA VAL A 94 11.58 -0.02 4.43
C VAL A 94 12.47 -0.48 5.61
N GLY A 95 13.66 0.10 5.77
CA GLY A 95 14.58 -0.27 6.85
C GLY A 95 13.97 -0.03 8.23
N HIS A 96 13.30 1.10 8.42
CA HIS A 96 12.62 1.42 9.67
C HIS A 96 11.46 0.44 9.96
N LEU A 97 10.61 0.15 8.96
CA LEU A 97 9.52 -0.81 9.11
C LEU A 97 10.03 -2.22 9.42
N ASN A 98 11.07 -2.66 8.71
CA ASN A 98 11.65 -3.98 8.94
C ASN A 98 12.22 -4.12 10.35
N ALA A 99 12.86 -3.08 10.89
CA ALA A 99 13.36 -3.11 12.28
C ALA A 99 12.20 -3.32 13.27
N LEU A 100 11.10 -2.59 13.11
CA LEU A 100 9.92 -2.71 13.98
C LEU A 100 9.23 -4.09 13.87
N ILE A 101 9.17 -4.66 12.66
CA ILE A 101 8.64 -6.01 12.47
C ILE A 101 9.54 -7.06 13.14
N LEU A 102 10.87 -6.93 13.01
CA LEU A 102 11.83 -7.84 13.62
C LEU A 102 11.81 -7.77 15.14
N GLU A 103 11.60 -6.59 15.74
CA GLU A 103 11.40 -6.46 17.19
C GLU A 103 10.23 -7.32 17.69
N LYS A 104 9.15 -7.46 16.91
CA LYS A 104 8.01 -8.33 17.25
C LYS A 104 8.30 -9.84 17.08
N VAL A 105 9.40 -10.23 16.42
CA VAL A 105 9.81 -11.64 16.27
C VAL A 105 10.66 -12.12 17.45
N PHE A 106 11.47 -11.22 18.02
CA PHE A 106 12.42 -11.51 19.08
C PHE A 106 12.00 -10.99 20.46
N GLY A 107 10.84 -10.32 20.54
CA GLY A 107 10.20 -9.84 21.77
C GLY A 107 9.35 -10.90 22.48
#